data_AF-G8ZYY0-F1
#
_entry.id   AF-G8ZYY0-F1
#
_cell.length_a   1.000
_cell.length_b   1.000
_cell.length_c   1.000
_cell.angle_alpha   90.00
_cell.angle_beta   90.00
_cell.angle_gamma   90.00
#
_symmetry.space_group_name_H-M   'P 1'
#
loop_
_entity.id
_entity.type
_entity.pdbx_description
1 polymer ?
#
loop_
_entity_poly.entity_id
_entity_poly.type
_entity_poly.pdbx_seq_one_letter_code
_entity_poly.pdbx_strand_id
1 'polypeptide(L)'
;MDLYAFLVVFALVLLFVVLLPTVSGIGSFSVNKSGRKVTSTSKKEKGKKPFKFELKKDADVERTETGLSTAHKTGKLEIDPRTGLKRRVIGKYDENPNNYDYDLDELVNEDRIEEEKAQAQRLKQFQGSTEKAYEELV
;
A
#
# COMPACT_ATOMS: atom_id res chain seq x y z
N MET A 1 -37.05 -8.76 39.44
CA MET A 1 -36.71 -7.72 38.44
C MET A 1 -35.55 -8.15 37.53
N ASP A 2 -34.87 -9.26 37.85
CA ASP A 2 -33.65 -9.70 37.17
C ASP A 2 -33.92 -10.43 35.84
N LEU A 3 -35.06 -11.11 35.72
CA LEU A 3 -35.46 -11.78 34.46
C LEU A 3 -35.66 -10.77 33.32
N TYR A 4 -36.23 -9.60 33.63
CA TYR A 4 -36.43 -8.53 32.66
C TYR A 4 -35.10 -7.91 32.22
N ALA A 5 -34.20 -7.65 33.18
CA ALA A 5 -32.84 -7.18 32.88
C ALA A 5 -32.08 -8.20 32.00
N PHE A 6 -32.19 -9.49 32.31
CA PHE A 6 -31.61 -10.56 31.51
C PHE A 6 -32.18 -10.58 30.08
N LEU A 7 -33.50 -10.47 29.92
CA LEU A 7 -34.15 -10.42 28.61
C LEU A 7 -33.70 -9.22 27.77
N VAL A 8 -33.56 -8.05 28.39
CA VAL A 8 -33.08 -6.84 27.71
C VAL A 8 -31.64 -7.02 27.24
N VAL A 9 -30.74 -7.51 28.11
CA VAL A 9 -29.33 -7.77 27.75
C VAL A 9 -29.25 -8.83 26.66
N PHE A 10 -30.03 -9.91 26.77
CA PHE A 10 -30.07 -10.98 25.78
C PHE A 10 -30.54 -10.49 24.40
N ALA A 11 -31.58 -9.64 24.36
CA ALA A 11 -32.04 -9.00 23.13
C ALA A 11 -30.95 -8.09 22.52
N LEU A 12 -30.20 -7.38 23.34
CA LEU A 12 -29.10 -6.50 22.92
C LEU A 12 -27.94 -7.30 22.31
N VAL A 13 -27.58 -8.43 22.92
CA VAL A 13 -26.57 -9.36 22.39
C VAL A 13 -27.00 -9.93 21.05
N LEU A 14 -28.25 -10.39 20.92
CA LEU A 14 -28.77 -10.90 19.65
C LEU A 14 -28.76 -9.84 18.55
N LEU A 15 -29.11 -8.60 18.89
CA LEU A 15 -29.07 -7.47 17.96
C LEU A 15 -27.66 -7.22 17.42
N PHE A 16 -26.63 -7.28 18.28
CA PHE A 16 -25.25 -7.15 17.84
C PHE A 16 -24.79 -8.32 16.96
N VAL A 17 -25.15 -9.57 17.30
CA VAL A 17 -24.77 -10.75 16.48
C VAL A 17 -25.35 -10.66 15.07
N VAL A 18 -26.54 -10.09 14.89
CA VAL A 18 -27.16 -9.91 13.57
C VAL A 18 -26.60 -8.69 12.83
N LEU A 19 -26.39 -7.56 13.52
CA LEU A 19 -25.93 -6.33 12.88
C LEU A 19 -24.44 -6.34 12.55
N LEU A 20 -23.57 -6.89 13.41
CA LEU A 20 -22.13 -6.88 13.22
C LEU A 20 -21.68 -7.48 11.88
N PRO A 21 -22.16 -8.65 11.44
CA PRO A 21 -21.82 -9.20 10.12
C PRO A 21 -22.24 -8.30 8.96
N THR A 22 -23.39 -7.62 9.09
CA THR A 22 -23.92 -6.74 8.04
C THR A 22 -23.14 -5.43 7.91
N VAL A 23 -22.73 -4.84 9.04
CA VAL A 23 -21.90 -3.62 9.06
C VAL A 23 -20.44 -3.95 8.71
N SER A 24 -19.94 -5.11 9.15
CA SER A 24 -18.55 -5.51 8.95
C SER A 24 -18.22 -5.85 7.49
N GLY A 25 -19.21 -5.97 6.60
CA GLY A 25 -18.97 -6.18 5.17
C GLY A 25 -18.29 -7.52 4.82
N ILE A 26 -18.14 -8.43 5.78
CA ILE A 26 -17.44 -9.72 5.65
C ILE A 26 -18.07 -10.64 4.58
N GLY A 27 -19.32 -10.40 4.18
CA GLY A 27 -20.02 -11.16 3.15
C GLY A 27 -20.13 -10.51 1.77
N SER A 28 -19.65 -9.28 1.56
CA SER A 28 -19.81 -8.55 0.29
C SER A 28 -18.69 -8.89 -0.71
N PHE A 29 -18.58 -10.17 -1.08
CA PHE A 29 -17.86 -10.53 -2.29
C PHE A 29 -18.80 -10.35 -3.48
N SER A 30 -18.77 -9.16 -4.09
CA SER A 30 -19.36 -8.96 -5.41
C SER A 30 -18.54 -9.75 -6.42
N VAL A 31 -18.96 -10.99 -6.69
CA VAL A 31 -18.46 -11.73 -7.84
C VAL A 31 -19.06 -11.05 -9.07
N ASN A 32 -18.38 -10.01 -9.55
CA ASN A 32 -18.60 -9.44 -10.87
C ASN A 32 -18.21 -10.52 -11.89
N LYS A 33 -19.12 -11.46 -12.11
CA LYS A 33 -19.03 -12.46 -13.15
C LYS A 33 -19.35 -11.76 -14.47
N SER A 34 -18.42 -10.94 -14.96
CA SER A 34 -18.32 -10.64 -16.39
C SER A 34 -17.84 -11.91 -17.09
N GLY A 35 -18.69 -12.94 -17.04
CA GLY A 35 -18.53 -14.18 -17.78
C GLY A 35 -18.57 -13.86 -19.25
N ARG A 36 -17.38 -13.80 -19.85
CA ARG A 36 -17.13 -13.82 -21.28
C ARG A 36 -17.94 -14.97 -21.90
N LYS A 37 -19.12 -14.68 -22.44
CA LYS A 37 -19.88 -15.59 -23.29
C LYS A 37 -19.07 -15.79 -24.58
N VAL A 38 -18.24 -16.84 -24.59
CA VAL A 38 -17.80 -17.46 -25.83
C VAL A 38 -18.93 -18.38 -26.28
N THR A 39 -19.76 -17.92 -27.20
CA THR A 39 -20.57 -18.81 -28.03
C THR A 39 -20.55 -18.26 -29.45
N SER A 40 -19.76 -18.92 -30.27
CA SER A 40 -19.79 -18.87 -31.72
C SER A 40 -21.18 -19.29 -32.20
N THR A 41 -21.94 -18.37 -32.80
CA THR A 41 -22.79 -18.65 -33.98
C THR A 41 -23.36 -17.35 -34.52
N SER A 42 -23.08 -17.13 -35.80
CA SER A 42 -23.75 -16.26 -36.76
C SER A 42 -25.12 -15.71 -36.35
N LYS A 43 -25.21 -14.38 -36.22
CA LYS A 43 -26.34 -13.63 -36.80
C LYS A 43 -25.97 -12.17 -37.03
N LYS A 44 -26.33 -11.77 -38.23
CA LYS A 44 -26.11 -10.51 -38.93
C LYS A 44 -26.90 -9.42 -38.20
N GLU A 45 -26.25 -8.43 -37.62
CA GLU A 45 -26.94 -7.18 -37.24
C GLU A 45 -26.03 -5.97 -37.36
N LYS A 46 -26.57 -4.95 -38.04
CA LYS A 46 -25.94 -3.70 -38.41
C LYS A 46 -25.64 -2.89 -37.15
N GLY A 47 -24.38 -2.56 -36.91
CA GLY A 47 -24.07 -1.66 -35.80
C GLY A 47 -22.59 -1.39 -35.60
N LYS A 48 -22.15 -0.26 -36.15
CA LYS A 48 -20.92 0.48 -35.81
C LYS A 48 -19.61 -0.17 -36.28
N LYS A 49 -18.91 0.55 -37.15
CA LYS A 49 -17.54 0.22 -37.59
C LYS A 49 -16.65 0.10 -36.34
N PRO A 50 -15.81 -0.93 -36.19
CA PRO A 50 -14.84 -0.96 -35.11
C PRO A 50 -13.89 0.23 -35.30
N PHE A 51 -13.74 1.07 -34.26
CA PHE A 51 -12.78 2.15 -34.26
C PHE A 51 -11.38 1.57 -34.54
N LYS A 52 -10.81 1.96 -35.67
CA LYS A 52 -9.46 1.57 -36.08
C LYS A 52 -8.50 2.43 -35.27
N PHE A 53 -7.99 1.89 -34.17
CA PHE A 53 -6.98 2.56 -33.36
C PHE A 53 -5.64 2.43 -34.07
N GLU A 54 -5.19 3.52 -34.68
CA GLU A 54 -3.81 3.65 -35.17
C GLU A 54 -2.95 4.07 -33.98
N LEU A 55 -2.18 3.13 -33.42
CA LEU A 55 -1.17 3.47 -32.42
C LEU A 55 -0.07 4.27 -33.13
N LYS A 56 -0.04 5.59 -32.89
CA LYS A 56 1.14 6.40 -33.15
C LYS A 56 2.26 5.84 -32.29
N LYS A 57 3.30 5.35 -32.95
CA LYS A 57 4.56 5.04 -32.29
C LYS A 57 5.24 6.35 -31.93
N ASP A 58 5.65 6.39 -30.68
CA ASP A 58 6.72 7.21 -30.12
C ASP A 58 6.46 8.72 -30.02
N ALA A 59 6.14 9.14 -28.80
CA ALA A 59 6.68 10.35 -28.21
C ALA A 59 6.54 10.23 -26.69
N ASP A 60 7.68 10.24 -26.01
CA ASP A 60 7.84 10.36 -24.56
C ASP A 60 6.93 11.45 -24.00
N VAL A 61 5.82 11.08 -23.34
CA VAL A 61 5.04 12.01 -22.53
C VAL A 61 4.52 11.30 -21.31
N GLU A 62 5.02 11.78 -20.17
CA GLU A 62 4.53 11.57 -18.82
C GLU A 62 3.00 11.49 -18.78
N ARG A 63 2.47 10.34 -18.33
CA ARG A 63 1.07 10.21 -17.96
C ARG A 63 0.97 10.08 -16.46
N THR A 64 0.79 11.24 -15.84
CA THR A 64 0.00 11.38 -14.63
C THR A 64 -1.39 10.77 -14.83
N GLU A 65 -1.78 10.04 -13.79
CA GLU A 65 -3.14 9.88 -13.26
C GLU A 65 -4.04 8.70 -13.68
N THR A 66 -4.38 7.96 -12.61
CA THR A 66 -5.67 7.35 -12.29
C THR A 66 -6.01 5.98 -12.89
N GLY A 67 -5.51 4.97 -12.19
CA GLY A 67 -6.06 3.62 -12.17
C GLY A 67 -5.57 2.90 -10.92
N LEU A 68 -6.34 2.97 -9.83
CA LEU A 68 -6.03 2.32 -8.56
C LEU A 68 -5.75 0.82 -8.76
N SER A 69 -4.51 0.43 -8.49
CA SER A 69 -4.14 -0.92 -8.07
C SER A 69 -2.86 -0.81 -7.25
N THR A 70 -3.08 -0.76 -5.94
CA THR A 70 -2.10 -0.76 -4.87
C THR A 70 -1.24 -2.01 -4.91
N ALA A 71 -0.07 -1.90 -5.53
CA ALA A 71 1.10 -2.70 -5.17
C ALA A 71 2.32 -1.85 -5.51
N HIS A 72 2.72 -1.02 -4.55
CA HIS A 72 3.98 -0.30 -4.57
C HIS A 72 5.15 -1.29 -4.62
N LYS A 73 5.55 -1.70 -5.82
CA LYS A 73 6.96 -1.95 -6.16
C LYS A 73 7.18 -1.31 -7.52
N THR A 74 7.93 -0.23 -7.50
CA THR A 74 8.51 0.53 -8.60
C THR A 74 9.48 -0.33 -9.43
N GLY A 75 9.00 -1.45 -9.95
CA GLY A 75 9.70 -2.27 -10.92
C GLY A 75 8.99 -2.12 -12.26
N LYS A 76 9.70 -1.62 -13.28
CA LYS A 76 9.22 -1.66 -14.67
C LYS A 76 8.92 -3.13 -14.99
N LEU A 77 7.64 -3.48 -15.09
CA LEU A 77 7.23 -4.85 -15.43
C LEU A 77 7.69 -5.13 -16.86
N GLU A 78 8.67 -6.01 -17.01
CA GLU A 78 9.14 -6.43 -18.33
C GLU A 78 8.05 -7.26 -19.03
N ILE A 79 7.67 -6.81 -20.23
CA ILE A 79 6.70 -7.49 -21.08
C ILE A 79 7.47 -8.46 -21.97
N ASP A 80 7.11 -9.74 -21.93
CA ASP A 80 7.72 -10.74 -22.80
C ASP A 80 7.34 -10.47 -24.26
N PRO A 81 8.30 -10.27 -25.19
CA PRO A 81 8.02 -9.98 -26.59
C PRO A 81 7.34 -11.13 -27.33
N ARG A 82 7.43 -12.37 -26.81
CA ARG A 82 6.84 -13.56 -27.44
C ARG A 82 5.40 -13.81 -26.99
N THR A 83 5.08 -13.54 -25.74
CA THR A 83 3.76 -13.84 -25.16
C THR A 83 2.93 -12.61 -24.85
N GLY A 84 3.53 -11.42 -24.81
CA GLY A 84 2.86 -10.16 -24.44
C GLY A 84 2.38 -10.12 -22.99
N LEU A 85 2.69 -11.15 -22.20
CA LEU A 85 2.29 -11.24 -20.80
C LEU A 85 3.31 -10.52 -19.93
N LYS A 86 2.80 -9.80 -18.92
CA LYS A 86 3.63 -9.17 -17.89
C LYS A 86 4.33 -10.28 -17.11
N ARG A 87 5.65 -10.36 -17.22
CA ARG A 87 6.42 -11.25 -16.34
C ARG A 87 6.49 -10.59 -14.97
N ARG A 88 6.31 -11.40 -13.92
CA ARG A 88 6.69 -10.97 -12.58
C ARG A 88 8.20 -10.74 -12.64
N VAL A 89 8.62 -9.48 -12.46
CA VAL A 89 10.02 -9.15 -12.27
C VAL A 89 10.44 -9.86 -10.98
N ILE A 90 11.09 -11.01 -11.15
CA ILE A 90 11.88 -11.62 -10.10
C ILE A 90 12.96 -10.58 -9.86
N GLY A 91 13.00 -9.99 -8.67
CA GLY A 91 13.84 -8.82 -8.37
C GLY A 91 15.29 -9.05 -8.79
N LYS A 92 16.03 -7.96 -9.01
CA LYS A 92 17.48 -8.04 -9.20
C LYS A 92 18.06 -8.73 -7.98
N TYR A 93 18.53 -9.96 -8.17
CA TYR A 93 19.21 -10.72 -7.15
C TYR A 93 20.66 -10.23 -7.12
N ASP A 94 21.14 -9.85 -5.95
CA ASP A 94 22.56 -9.63 -5.77
C ASP A 94 23.23 -10.99 -5.62
N GLU A 95 24.20 -11.28 -6.47
CA GLU A 95 24.91 -12.56 -6.46
C GLU A 95 25.84 -12.68 -5.24
N ASN A 96 26.18 -11.56 -4.60
CA ASN A 96 27.05 -11.55 -3.44
C ASN A 96 26.24 -11.63 -2.12
N PRO A 97 26.25 -12.78 -1.42
CA PRO A 97 25.53 -12.93 -0.15
C PRO A 97 26.09 -12.04 0.97
N ASN A 98 27.34 -11.62 0.86
CA ASN A 98 28.01 -10.81 1.87
C ASN A 98 27.54 -9.35 1.86
N ASN A 99 26.83 -8.90 0.82
CA ASN A 99 26.27 -7.53 0.78
C ASN A 99 25.16 -7.31 1.83
N TYR A 100 24.68 -8.39 2.46
CA TYR A 100 23.71 -8.37 3.55
C TYR A 100 24.31 -8.80 4.89
N ASP A 101 25.61 -9.07 4.93
CA ASP A 101 26.34 -9.44 6.15
C ASP A 101 26.89 -8.15 6.76
N TYR A 102 26.10 -7.54 7.63
CA TYR A 102 26.49 -6.33 8.34
C TYR A 102 27.32 -6.69 9.56
N ASP A 103 28.48 -6.03 9.72
CA ASP A 103 29.29 -6.19 10.91
C ASP A 103 28.54 -5.60 12.12
N LEU A 104 28.21 -6.45 13.09
CA LEU A 104 27.51 -6.04 14.31
C LEU A 104 28.26 -4.92 15.05
N ASP A 105 29.59 -4.98 15.05
CA ASP A 105 30.43 -3.97 15.67
C ASP A 105 30.33 -2.62 14.96
N GLU A 106 30.19 -2.61 13.63
CA GLU A 106 29.97 -1.38 12.86
C GLU A 106 28.62 -0.75 13.23
N LEU A 107 27.57 -1.57 13.28
CA LEU A 107 26.21 -1.14 13.62
C LEU A 107 26.13 -0.54 15.05
N VAL A 108 26.74 -1.23 16.03
CA VAL A 108 26.77 -0.77 17.42
C VAL A 108 27.56 0.54 17.57
N ASN A 109 28.64 0.70 16.80
CA ASN A 109 29.42 1.93 16.83
C ASN A 109 28.68 3.10 16.16
N GLU A 110 27.96 2.85 15.06
CA GLU A 110 27.11 3.85 14.42
C GLU A 110 26.03 4.35 15.40
N ASP A 111 25.33 3.44 16.06
CA ASP A 111 24.31 3.76 17.07
C ASP A 111 24.89 4.59 18.23
N ARG A 112 26.05 4.21 18.75
CA ARG A 112 26.71 4.92 19.85
C ARG A 112 27.10 6.35 19.45
N ILE A 113 27.65 6.53 18.25
CA ILE A 113 28.03 7.84 17.73
C ILE A 113 26.80 8.72 17.52
N GLU A 114 25.70 8.15 17.03
CA GLU A 114 24.44 8.88 16.86
C GLU A 114 23.86 9.33 18.21
N GLU A 115 23.88 8.45 19.21
CA GLU A 115 23.40 8.77 20.56
C GLU A 115 24.23 9.88 21.21
N GLU A 116 25.56 9.80 21.14
CA GLU A 116 26.47 10.83 21.68
C GLU A 116 26.21 12.20 21.02
N LYS A 117 25.99 12.23 19.70
CA LYS A 117 25.64 13.46 18.97
C LYS A 117 24.28 14.01 19.42
N ALA A 118 23.28 13.15 19.58
CA ALA A 118 21.94 13.56 20.02
C ALA A 118 21.96 14.13 21.45
N GLN A 119 22.71 13.49 22.35
CA GLN A 119 22.90 13.98 23.73
C GLN A 119 23.63 15.33 23.73
N ALA A 120 24.69 15.49 22.94
CA ALA A 120 25.41 16.75 22.83
C ALA A 120 24.52 17.88 22.27
N GLN A 121 23.66 17.59 21.28
CA GLN A 121 22.69 18.55 20.75
C GLN A 121 21.66 18.95 21.80
N ARG A 122 21.12 18.00 22.57
CA ARG A 122 20.20 18.30 23.69
C ARG A 122 20.87 19.21 24.70
N LEU A 123 22.09 18.90 25.14
CA LEU A 123 22.81 19.68 26.13
C LEU A 123 23.07 21.12 25.65
N LYS A 124 23.42 21.31 24.37
CA LYS A 124 23.56 22.64 23.75
C LYS A 124 22.26 23.44 23.73
N GLN A 125 21.13 22.79 23.47
CA GLN A 125 19.81 23.44 23.52
C GLN A 125 19.48 23.93 24.93
N PHE A 126 19.79 23.13 25.96
CA PHE A 126 19.55 23.50 27.35
C PHE A 126 20.46 24.64 27.83
N GLN A 127 21.76 24.61 27.49
CA GLN A 127 22.69 25.70 27.83
C GLN A 127 22.27 27.04 27.20
N GLY A 128 21.88 27.02 25.92
CA GLY A 128 21.37 28.23 25.26
C GLY A 128 20.03 28.72 25.83
N SER A 129 19.22 27.85 26.43
CA SER A 129 17.98 28.25 27.09
C SER A 129 18.21 28.92 28.46
N THR A 130 19.22 28.48 29.21
CA THR A 130 19.57 29.10 30.50
C THR A 130 20.18 30.48 30.35
N GLU A 131 21.00 30.69 29.31
CA GLU A 131 21.58 32.01 29.02
C GLU A 131 20.50 33.00 28.56
N LYS A 132 19.60 32.59 27.67
CA LYS A 132 18.44 33.41 27.25
C LYS A 132 17.52 33.80 28.39
N ALA A 133 17.25 32.86 29.30
CA ALA A 133 16.42 33.14 30.47
C ALA A 133 17.08 34.15 31.44
N TYR A 134 18.42 34.19 31.49
CA TYR A 134 19.15 35.14 32.32
C TYR A 134 19.23 36.53 31.66
N GLU A 135 19.38 36.60 30.34
CA GLU A 135 19.34 37.85 29.57
C GLU A 135 17.96 38.53 29.60
N GLU A 136 16.86 37.77 29.68
CA GLU A 136 15.50 38.32 29.79
C GLU A 136 15.18 38.90 31.19
N LEU A 137 15.97 38.51 32.20
CA LEU A 137 15.75 38.86 33.61
C LEU A 137 16.58 40.07 34.08
N VAL A 138 17.58 40.51 33.31
CA VAL A 138 18.46 41.65 33.59
C VAL A 138 18.03 42.87 32.77
#